data_AF-A0A961LKB0-F1
#
_entry.id   AF-A0A961LKB0-F1
#
_cell.length_a   1.000
_cell.length_b   1.000
_cell.length_c   1.000
_cell.angle_alpha   90.00
_cell.angle_beta   90.00
_cell.angle_gamma   90.00
#
_symmetry.space_group_name_H-M   'P 1'
#
loop_
_entity.id
_entity.type
_entity.pdbx_description
1 polymer ?
#
loop_
_entity_poly.entity_id
_entity_poly.type
_entity_poly.pdbx_seq_one_letter_code
_entity_poly.pdbx_strand_id
1 'polypeptide(L)'
;MIQSVLLFTLGFLCAGFLALMAAPAIWRRAVALTRHRIEASVPLTLNEIQADKDRMRAEFAMSTRRLEMSVKSFRDKANTQVAEIGRNREELKHLGGEIDEKNAVISDLEARASQLRKELDHRQMQLEDTQERLQGVQARLEARALELERERERADELSLTSSNRQIELVSRETEIERLSADIETIRAARRDNESALRKAETDARAAREALDTELRKSDKTERKLERLMATLSDREDKLDRREKELARLREDLKALRSTSDASSRAATAAEQDKLRLEGDLAAMALQMQTLLEGATGHEMEKAVSLLKDNGKRVEKALKDAEKENRGLKRDLKAQERARNDDWDDQKRQNALLREQINDLAAEVVRLTATLEGPQSPIHAALAPAAADPSTASDGRVISLADRVRALQDAARERAE
;
A
#
# COMPACT_ATOMS: atom_id res chain seq x y z
N MET A 1 -86.67 -177.98 88.09
CA MET A 1 -87.59 -176.90 87.70
C MET A 1 -88.32 -176.28 88.90
N ILE A 2 -89.23 -176.99 89.59
CA ILE A 2 -90.02 -176.40 90.70
C ILE A 2 -89.16 -175.83 91.84
N GLN A 3 -88.11 -176.54 92.27
CA GLN A 3 -87.18 -176.09 93.34
C GLN A 3 -86.51 -174.73 93.04
N SER A 4 -86.16 -174.48 91.77
CA SER A 4 -85.51 -173.24 91.33
C SER A 4 -86.46 -172.03 91.42
N VAL A 5 -87.73 -172.22 91.09
CA VAL A 5 -88.76 -171.17 91.17
C VAL A 5 -89.06 -170.82 92.63
N LEU A 6 -89.16 -171.81 93.51
CA LEU A 6 -89.50 -171.61 94.92
C LEU A 6 -88.36 -170.92 95.71
N LEU A 7 -87.10 -171.23 95.39
CA LEU A 7 -85.94 -170.49 95.92
C LEU A 7 -85.89 -169.06 95.37
N PHE A 8 -86.25 -168.84 94.11
CA PHE A 8 -86.32 -167.50 93.52
C PHE A 8 -87.43 -166.64 94.15
N THR A 9 -88.64 -167.18 94.34
CA THR A 9 -89.74 -166.42 94.97
C THR A 9 -89.48 -166.15 96.45
N LEU A 10 -88.93 -167.11 97.20
CA LEU A 10 -88.53 -166.90 98.59
C LEU A 10 -87.39 -165.88 98.71
N GLY A 11 -86.39 -165.97 97.83
CA GLY A 11 -85.30 -164.99 97.74
C GLY A 11 -85.79 -163.59 97.40
N PHE A 12 -86.74 -163.47 96.46
CA PHE A 12 -87.38 -162.21 96.10
C PHE A 12 -88.22 -161.64 97.25
N LEU A 13 -89.00 -162.46 97.97
CA LEU A 13 -89.73 -162.01 99.16
C LEU A 13 -88.78 -161.52 100.26
N CYS A 14 -87.68 -162.24 100.49
CA CYS A 14 -86.69 -161.87 101.49
C CYS A 14 -85.96 -160.57 101.13
N ALA A 15 -85.54 -160.41 99.86
CA ALA A 15 -84.96 -159.17 99.35
C ALA A 15 -85.95 -158.00 99.39
N GLY A 16 -87.21 -158.23 99.05
CA GLY A 16 -88.29 -157.23 99.14
C GLY A 16 -88.56 -156.81 100.59
N PHE A 17 -88.56 -157.74 101.54
CA PHE A 17 -88.69 -157.46 102.96
C PHE A 17 -87.51 -156.63 103.50
N LEU A 18 -86.27 -157.01 103.16
CA LEU A 18 -85.09 -156.24 103.53
C LEU A 18 -85.07 -154.84 102.90
N ALA A 19 -85.51 -154.71 101.64
CA ALA A 19 -85.66 -153.41 100.97
C ALA A 19 -86.72 -152.53 101.64
N LEU A 20 -87.88 -153.09 102.01
CA LEU A 20 -88.91 -152.39 102.79
C LEU A 20 -88.43 -151.99 104.19
N MET A 21 -87.55 -152.79 104.82
CA MET A 21 -86.95 -152.45 106.11
C MET A 21 -85.90 -151.33 105.99
N ALA A 22 -85.16 -151.28 104.88
CA ALA A 22 -84.11 -150.28 104.63
C ALA A 22 -84.65 -148.95 104.07
N ALA A 23 -85.71 -148.97 103.27
CA ALA A 23 -86.25 -147.77 102.60
C ALA A 23 -86.58 -146.61 103.57
N PRO A 24 -87.18 -146.82 104.76
CA PRO A 24 -87.40 -145.75 105.73
C PRO A 24 -86.10 -145.12 106.27
N ALA A 25 -85.01 -145.88 106.36
CA ALA A 25 -83.71 -145.35 106.79
C ALA A 25 -83.06 -144.48 105.71
N ILE A 26 -83.09 -144.95 104.46
CA ILE A 26 -82.56 -144.21 103.30
C ILE A 26 -83.34 -142.91 103.09
N TRP A 27 -84.68 -142.97 103.12
CA TRP A 27 -85.53 -141.79 102.95
C TRP A 27 -85.30 -140.73 104.04
N ARG A 28 -85.23 -141.14 105.33
CA ARG A 28 -84.91 -140.22 106.43
C ARG A 28 -83.55 -139.53 106.24
N ARG A 29 -82.53 -140.24 105.75
CA ARG A 29 -81.19 -139.66 105.52
C ARG A 29 -81.16 -138.73 104.30
N ALA A 30 -81.90 -139.05 103.23
CA ALA A 30 -82.07 -138.17 102.08
C ALA A 30 -82.75 -136.84 102.47
N VAL A 31 -83.86 -136.91 103.23
CA VAL A 31 -84.58 -135.73 103.74
C VAL A 31 -83.71 -134.90 104.69
N ALA A 32 -82.89 -135.54 105.55
CA ALA A 32 -81.98 -134.80 106.44
C ALA A 32 -80.91 -134.01 105.65
N LEU A 33 -80.35 -134.60 104.59
CA LEU A 33 -79.33 -133.94 103.75
C LEU A 33 -79.92 -132.80 102.91
N THR A 34 -81.11 -132.98 102.31
CA THR A 34 -81.76 -131.90 101.56
C THR A 34 -82.21 -130.78 102.49
N ARG A 35 -82.76 -131.11 103.66
CA ARG A 35 -83.09 -130.14 104.71
C ARG A 35 -81.87 -129.33 105.12
N HIS A 36 -80.78 -129.98 105.55
CA HIS A 36 -79.56 -129.28 105.98
C HIS A 36 -78.95 -128.40 104.87
N ARG A 37 -79.05 -128.82 103.59
CA ARG A 37 -78.58 -128.01 102.46
C ARG A 37 -79.45 -126.77 102.23
N ILE A 38 -80.76 -126.88 102.38
CA ILE A 38 -81.71 -125.76 102.28
C ILE A 38 -81.56 -124.82 103.48
N GLU A 39 -81.43 -125.36 104.70
CA GLU A 39 -81.23 -124.58 105.93
C GLU A 39 -79.90 -123.80 105.93
N ALA A 40 -78.89 -124.26 105.18
CA ALA A 40 -77.63 -123.54 104.98
C ALA A 40 -77.65 -122.50 103.84
N SER A 41 -78.68 -122.51 102.98
CA SER A 41 -78.79 -121.61 101.81
C SER A 41 -79.95 -120.62 101.90
N VAL A 42 -80.87 -120.81 102.85
CA VAL A 42 -82.05 -119.96 103.07
C VAL A 42 -81.91 -119.32 104.45
N PRO A 43 -81.99 -117.98 104.58
CA PRO A 43 -81.96 -117.32 105.87
C PRO A 43 -83.23 -117.68 106.65
N LEU A 44 -83.06 -118.37 107.78
CA LEU A 44 -84.17 -118.88 108.61
C LEU A 44 -84.47 -118.00 109.81
N THR A 45 -83.53 -117.13 110.21
CA THR A 45 -83.76 -116.19 111.31
C THR A 45 -84.09 -114.80 110.78
N LEU A 46 -84.97 -114.10 111.51
CA LEU A 46 -85.35 -112.72 111.18
C LEU A 46 -84.14 -111.76 111.21
N ASN A 47 -83.16 -112.05 112.06
CA ASN A 47 -81.95 -111.24 112.22
C ASN A 47 -81.01 -111.36 111.01
N GLU A 48 -80.85 -112.55 110.42
CA GLU A 48 -80.06 -112.74 109.19
C GLU A 48 -80.71 -112.02 108.00
N ILE A 49 -82.04 -112.11 107.86
CA ILE A 49 -82.79 -111.37 106.83
C ILE A 49 -82.63 -109.85 107.00
N GLN A 50 -82.60 -109.35 108.24
CA GLN A 50 -82.33 -107.93 108.51
C GLN A 50 -80.88 -107.56 108.19
N ALA A 51 -79.91 -108.39 108.55
CA ALA A 51 -78.49 -108.16 108.25
C ALA A 51 -78.21 -108.15 106.74
N ASP A 52 -78.76 -109.09 105.96
CA ASP A 52 -78.64 -109.07 104.50
C ASP A 52 -79.35 -107.87 103.88
N LYS A 53 -80.52 -107.48 104.40
CA LYS A 53 -81.23 -106.27 103.95
C LYS A 53 -80.41 -105.00 104.20
N ASP A 54 -79.78 -104.88 105.37
CA ASP A 54 -78.96 -103.73 105.73
C ASP A 54 -77.59 -103.75 105.03
N ARG A 55 -77.04 -104.94 104.76
CA ARG A 55 -75.90 -105.13 103.86
C ARG A 55 -76.22 -104.66 102.45
N MET A 56 -77.34 -105.10 101.85
CA MET A 56 -77.76 -104.65 100.52
C MET A 56 -77.99 -103.13 100.50
N ARG A 57 -78.62 -102.56 101.55
CA ARG A 57 -78.74 -101.11 101.71
C ARG A 57 -77.38 -100.41 101.77
N ALA A 58 -76.39 -100.97 102.46
CA ALA A 58 -75.04 -100.41 102.54
C ALA A 58 -74.29 -100.54 101.20
N GLU A 59 -74.39 -101.67 100.50
CA GLU A 59 -73.81 -101.87 99.17
C GLU A 59 -74.45 -100.91 98.14
N PHE A 60 -75.77 -100.72 98.15
CA PHE A 60 -76.44 -99.70 97.35
C PHE A 60 -76.03 -98.28 97.75
N ALA A 61 -76.01 -97.93 99.03
CA ALA A 61 -75.58 -96.60 99.48
C ALA A 61 -74.12 -96.29 99.10
N MET A 62 -73.20 -97.26 99.22
CA MET A 62 -71.78 -97.10 98.87
C MET A 62 -71.56 -97.06 97.36
N SER A 63 -72.28 -97.86 96.57
CA SER A 63 -72.22 -97.81 95.10
C SER A 63 -72.83 -96.51 94.56
N THR A 64 -73.99 -96.07 95.08
CA THR A 64 -74.56 -94.75 94.80
C THR A 64 -73.56 -93.64 95.17
N ARG A 65 -72.97 -93.68 96.37
CA ARG A 65 -71.98 -92.67 96.77
C ARG A 65 -70.72 -92.68 95.90
N ARG A 66 -70.25 -93.85 95.47
CA ARG A 66 -69.11 -93.97 94.55
C ARG A 66 -69.45 -93.42 93.15
N LEU A 67 -70.69 -93.61 92.70
CA LEU A 67 -71.21 -93.03 91.46
C LEU A 67 -71.36 -91.50 91.56
N GLU A 68 -71.91 -90.98 92.66
CA GLU A 68 -71.97 -89.53 92.93
C GLU A 68 -70.57 -88.90 92.89
N MET A 69 -69.58 -89.53 93.55
CA MET A 69 -68.21 -89.03 93.57
C MET A 69 -67.54 -89.12 92.19
N SER A 70 -67.77 -90.19 91.42
CA SER A 70 -67.21 -90.28 90.06
C SER A 70 -67.86 -89.25 89.14
N VAL A 71 -69.19 -89.12 89.13
CA VAL A 71 -69.94 -88.09 88.39
C VAL A 71 -69.48 -86.68 88.78
N LYS A 72 -69.28 -86.40 90.08
CA LYS A 72 -68.71 -85.13 90.52
C LYS A 72 -67.31 -84.92 89.95
N SER A 73 -66.41 -85.90 90.06
CA SER A 73 -65.04 -85.78 89.54
C SER A 73 -64.98 -85.60 88.01
N PHE A 74 -65.90 -86.22 87.26
CA PHE A 74 -66.02 -86.02 85.82
C PHE A 74 -66.60 -84.65 85.48
N ARG A 75 -67.58 -84.16 86.25
CA ARG A 75 -68.14 -82.81 86.11
C ARG A 75 -67.09 -81.74 86.42
N ASP A 76 -66.29 -81.92 87.47
CA ASP A 76 -65.20 -81.01 87.82
C ASP A 76 -64.14 -80.97 86.71
N LYS A 77 -63.74 -82.13 86.15
CA LYS A 77 -62.84 -82.22 84.98
C LYS A 77 -63.42 -81.61 83.70
N ALA A 78 -64.71 -81.81 83.45
CA ALA A 78 -65.39 -81.21 82.30
C ALA A 78 -65.45 -79.67 82.45
N ASN A 79 -65.71 -79.16 83.66
CA ASN A 79 -65.68 -77.73 83.94
C ASN A 79 -64.28 -77.13 83.73
N THR A 80 -63.20 -77.80 84.16
CA THR A 80 -61.83 -77.32 83.91
C THR A 80 -61.50 -77.33 82.42
N GLN A 81 -61.86 -78.40 81.69
CA GLN A 81 -61.65 -78.46 80.24
C GLN A 81 -62.45 -77.38 79.48
N VAL A 82 -63.69 -77.09 79.88
CA VAL A 82 -64.47 -75.99 79.29
C VAL A 82 -63.82 -74.63 79.57
N ALA A 83 -63.26 -74.42 80.76
CA ALA A 83 -62.51 -73.21 81.08
C ALA A 83 -61.20 -73.08 80.27
N GLU A 84 -60.47 -74.18 80.07
CA GLU A 84 -59.27 -74.24 79.22
C GLU A 84 -59.60 -73.99 77.74
N ILE A 85 -60.63 -74.63 77.20
CA ILE A 85 -61.13 -74.35 75.83
C ILE A 85 -61.55 -72.88 75.70
N GLY A 86 -62.15 -72.29 76.74
CA GLY A 86 -62.47 -70.86 76.80
C GLY A 86 -61.23 -69.97 76.64
N ARG A 87 -60.19 -70.20 77.45
CA ARG A 87 -58.91 -69.46 77.37
C ARG A 87 -58.23 -69.63 76.02
N ASN A 88 -58.08 -70.87 75.56
CA ASN A 88 -57.44 -71.16 74.27
C ASN A 88 -58.20 -70.52 73.10
N ARG A 89 -59.54 -70.39 73.19
CA ARG A 89 -60.36 -69.70 72.19
C ARG A 89 -60.17 -68.18 72.22
N GLU A 90 -59.93 -67.60 73.40
CA GLU A 90 -59.60 -66.18 73.55
C GLU A 90 -58.18 -65.87 73.03
N GLU A 91 -57.20 -66.72 73.33
CA GLU A 91 -55.84 -66.66 72.76
C GLU A 91 -55.85 -66.80 71.23
N LEU A 92 -56.59 -67.77 70.67
CA LEU A 92 -56.76 -67.91 69.22
C LEU A 92 -57.42 -66.68 68.58
N LYS A 93 -58.36 -66.03 69.28
CA LYS A 93 -58.98 -64.78 68.80
C LYS A 93 -57.98 -63.62 68.83
N HIS A 94 -57.14 -63.53 69.87
CA HIS A 94 -56.09 -62.53 69.97
C HIS A 94 -55.05 -62.68 68.84
N LEU A 95 -54.51 -63.89 68.67
CA LEU A 95 -53.55 -64.22 67.62
C LEU A 95 -54.16 -64.03 66.21
N GLY A 96 -55.44 -64.34 66.02
CA GLY A 96 -56.16 -64.02 64.78
C GLY A 96 -56.16 -62.52 64.50
N GLY A 97 -56.47 -61.70 65.49
CA GLY A 97 -56.43 -60.23 65.38
C GLY A 97 -55.03 -59.69 65.07
N GLU A 98 -53.98 -60.21 65.71
CA GLU A 98 -52.59 -59.85 65.39
C GLU A 98 -52.19 -60.24 63.96
N ILE A 99 -52.65 -61.38 63.47
CA ILE A 99 -52.41 -61.84 62.09
C ILE A 99 -53.13 -60.92 61.10
N ASP A 100 -54.39 -60.56 61.35
CA ASP A 100 -55.16 -59.64 60.51
C ASP A 100 -54.54 -58.24 60.48
N GLU A 101 -54.07 -57.72 61.62
CA GLU A 101 -53.34 -56.44 61.70
C GLU A 101 -52.01 -56.49 60.94
N LYS A 102 -51.21 -57.54 61.13
CA LYS A 102 -49.96 -57.74 60.39
C LYS A 102 -50.21 -57.86 58.88
N ASN A 103 -51.25 -58.57 58.46
CA ASN A 103 -51.63 -58.70 57.06
C ASN A 103 -52.05 -57.35 56.45
N ALA A 104 -52.79 -56.52 57.19
CA ALA A 104 -53.13 -55.17 56.76
C ALA A 104 -51.88 -54.28 56.59
N VAL A 105 -50.93 -54.35 57.53
CA VAL A 105 -49.64 -53.62 57.42
C VAL A 105 -48.80 -54.13 56.25
N ILE A 106 -48.74 -55.45 56.03
CA ILE A 106 -48.04 -56.04 54.87
C ILE A 106 -48.67 -55.53 53.56
N SER A 107 -50.00 -55.52 53.45
CA SER A 107 -50.70 -55.06 52.26
C SER A 107 -50.45 -53.56 51.96
N ASP A 108 -50.43 -52.70 52.98
CA ASP A 108 -50.08 -51.27 52.82
C ASP A 108 -48.60 -51.10 52.41
N LEU A 109 -47.68 -51.86 53.02
CA LEU A 109 -46.26 -51.84 52.64
C LEU A 109 -46.03 -52.35 51.20
N GLU A 110 -46.74 -53.38 50.77
CA GLU A 110 -46.72 -53.88 49.38
C GLU A 110 -47.29 -52.84 48.40
N ALA A 111 -48.40 -52.18 48.75
CA ALA A 111 -48.98 -51.11 47.95
C ALA A 111 -47.98 -49.95 47.78
N ARG A 112 -47.39 -49.47 48.88
CA ARG A 112 -46.35 -48.43 48.87
C ARG A 112 -45.10 -48.84 48.09
N ALA A 113 -44.63 -50.08 48.24
CA ALA A 113 -43.51 -50.61 47.47
C ALA A 113 -43.83 -50.66 45.96
N SER A 114 -45.06 -51.01 45.59
CA SER A 114 -45.51 -50.99 44.19
C SER A 114 -45.59 -49.58 43.61
N GLN A 115 -45.99 -48.59 44.43
CA GLN A 115 -46.02 -47.18 44.03
C GLN A 115 -44.61 -46.64 43.85
N LEU A 116 -43.72 -46.85 44.83
CA LEU A 116 -42.32 -46.41 44.77
C LEU A 116 -41.57 -47.03 43.57
N ARG A 117 -41.85 -48.29 43.21
CA ARG A 117 -41.32 -48.89 41.98
C ARG A 117 -41.79 -48.16 40.72
N LYS A 118 -43.09 -47.87 40.59
CA LYS A 118 -43.64 -47.10 39.45
C LYS A 118 -43.07 -45.68 39.39
N GLU A 119 -42.87 -45.03 40.53
CA GLU A 119 -42.24 -43.71 40.60
C GLU A 119 -40.77 -43.77 40.19
N LEU A 120 -40.03 -44.81 40.60
CA LEU A 120 -38.64 -45.06 40.20
C LEU A 120 -38.56 -45.31 38.68
N ASP A 121 -39.38 -46.22 38.14
CA ASP A 121 -39.45 -46.50 36.70
C ASP A 121 -39.77 -45.24 35.90
N HIS A 122 -40.72 -44.42 36.36
CA HIS A 122 -41.05 -43.14 35.72
C HIS A 122 -39.89 -42.14 35.77
N ARG A 123 -39.17 -42.05 36.90
CA ARG A 123 -37.98 -41.20 37.03
C ARG A 123 -36.83 -41.70 36.18
N GLN A 124 -36.67 -43.02 36.03
CA GLN A 124 -35.67 -43.62 35.16
C GLN A 124 -35.94 -43.26 33.69
N MET A 125 -37.19 -43.39 33.22
CA MET A 125 -37.60 -42.95 31.88
C MET A 125 -37.38 -41.44 31.66
N GLN A 126 -37.65 -40.60 32.67
CA GLN A 126 -37.35 -39.16 32.60
C GLN A 126 -35.84 -38.89 32.51
N LEU A 127 -35.02 -39.61 33.27
CA LEU A 127 -33.56 -39.49 33.20
C LEU A 127 -33.04 -39.89 31.82
N GLU A 128 -33.53 -41.00 31.25
CA GLU A 128 -33.19 -41.47 29.91
C GLU A 128 -33.57 -40.44 28.82
N ASP A 129 -34.80 -39.93 28.81
CA ASP A 129 -35.23 -38.87 27.87
C ASP A 129 -34.41 -37.56 28.03
N THR A 130 -34.11 -37.14 29.26
CA THR A 130 -33.25 -35.96 29.47
C THR A 130 -31.80 -36.20 29.07
N GLN A 131 -31.27 -37.42 29.21
CA GLN A 131 -29.93 -37.80 28.78
C GLN A 131 -29.83 -37.87 27.25
N GLU A 132 -30.81 -38.45 26.56
CA GLU A 132 -30.89 -38.43 25.10
C GLU A 132 -30.99 -37.00 24.56
N ARG A 133 -31.81 -36.14 25.17
CA ARG A 133 -31.87 -34.71 24.82
C ARG A 133 -30.55 -33.99 25.06
N LEU A 134 -29.86 -34.28 26.16
CA LEU A 134 -28.55 -33.69 26.46
C LEU A 134 -27.51 -34.10 25.41
N GLN A 135 -27.43 -35.39 25.07
CA GLN A 135 -26.55 -35.90 24.02
C GLN A 135 -26.89 -35.29 22.65
N GLY A 136 -28.18 -35.16 22.31
CA GLY A 136 -28.63 -34.51 21.09
C GLY A 136 -28.30 -33.02 21.03
N VAL A 137 -28.30 -32.30 22.17
CA VAL A 137 -27.83 -30.91 22.26
C VAL A 137 -26.32 -30.81 22.17
N GLN A 138 -25.57 -31.72 22.82
CA GLN A 138 -24.10 -31.79 22.75
C GLN A 138 -23.63 -32.01 21.31
N ALA A 139 -24.17 -33.01 20.61
CA ALA A 139 -23.83 -33.27 19.20
C ALA A 139 -24.15 -32.09 18.27
N ARG A 140 -25.25 -31.35 18.53
CA ARG A 140 -25.56 -30.11 17.80
C ARG A 140 -24.57 -28.99 18.12
N LEU A 141 -24.11 -28.88 19.36
CA LEU A 141 -23.15 -27.86 19.79
C LEU A 141 -21.77 -28.15 19.19
N GLU A 142 -21.32 -29.41 19.16
CA GLU A 142 -20.11 -29.85 18.46
C GLU A 142 -20.18 -29.55 16.96
N ALA A 143 -21.30 -29.89 16.31
CA ALA A 143 -21.50 -29.56 14.90
C ALA A 143 -21.44 -28.03 14.64
N ARG A 144 -22.05 -27.21 15.51
CA ARG A 144 -21.97 -25.74 15.43
C ARG A 144 -20.57 -25.19 15.72
N ALA A 145 -19.82 -25.79 16.63
CA ALA A 145 -18.43 -25.40 16.89
C ALA A 145 -17.55 -25.62 15.66
N LEU A 146 -17.71 -26.77 14.99
CA LEU A 146 -16.96 -27.14 13.79
C LEU A 146 -17.43 -26.34 12.55
N GLU A 147 -18.71 -25.96 12.46
CA GLU A 147 -19.17 -24.94 11.50
C GLU A 147 -18.51 -23.57 11.75
N LEU A 148 -18.47 -23.09 13.00
CA LEU A 148 -17.84 -21.81 13.35
C LEU A 148 -16.33 -21.81 13.08
N GLU A 149 -15.65 -22.95 13.27
CA GLU A 149 -14.23 -23.11 12.92
C GLU A 149 -14.02 -22.97 11.40
N ARG A 150 -14.83 -23.65 10.58
CA ARG A 150 -14.80 -23.50 9.11
C ARG A 150 -15.11 -22.08 8.63
N GLU A 151 -16.07 -21.39 9.25
CA GLU A 151 -16.35 -19.99 8.88
C GLU A 151 -15.21 -19.05 9.31
N ARG A 152 -14.47 -19.35 10.39
CA ARG A 152 -13.25 -18.63 10.76
C ARG A 152 -12.13 -18.87 9.75
N GLU A 153 -11.86 -20.11 9.38
CA GLU A 153 -10.85 -20.44 8.35
C GLU A 153 -11.13 -19.66 7.06
N ARG A 154 -12.39 -19.64 6.58
CA ARG A 154 -12.78 -18.83 5.41
C ARG A 154 -12.64 -17.33 5.63
N ALA A 155 -12.96 -16.82 6.82
CA ALA A 155 -12.79 -15.40 7.13
C ALA A 155 -11.31 -15.00 7.13
N ASP A 156 -10.42 -15.87 7.63
CA ASP A 156 -8.97 -15.68 7.60
C ASP A 156 -8.42 -15.76 6.17
N GLU A 157 -8.86 -16.74 5.35
CA GLU A 157 -8.55 -16.81 3.92
C GLU A 157 -9.00 -15.56 3.15
N LEU A 158 -10.22 -15.06 3.42
CA LEU A 158 -10.74 -13.82 2.83
C LEU A 158 -9.96 -12.58 3.32
N SER A 159 -9.52 -12.56 4.57
CA SER A 159 -8.68 -11.49 5.12
C SER A 159 -7.29 -11.48 4.47
N LEU A 160 -6.66 -12.65 4.32
CA LEU A 160 -5.36 -12.81 3.66
C LEU A 160 -5.43 -12.44 2.18
N THR A 161 -6.45 -12.92 1.45
CA THR A 161 -6.63 -12.57 0.03
C THR A 161 -6.97 -11.09 -0.17
N SER A 162 -7.77 -10.48 0.71
CA SER A 162 -8.02 -9.03 0.72
C SER A 162 -6.75 -8.23 1.00
N SER A 163 -5.93 -8.67 1.97
CA SER A 163 -4.65 -8.02 2.30
C SER A 163 -3.66 -8.13 1.15
N ASN A 164 -3.56 -9.29 0.50
CA ASN A 164 -2.75 -9.46 -0.71
C ASN A 164 -3.24 -8.58 -1.86
N ARG A 165 -4.57 -8.50 -2.08
CA ARG A 165 -5.18 -7.59 -3.07
C ARG A 165 -4.83 -6.13 -2.78
N GLN A 166 -4.79 -5.73 -1.51
CA GLN A 166 -4.41 -4.37 -1.11
C GLN A 166 -2.91 -4.10 -1.36
N ILE A 167 -2.03 -5.07 -1.10
CA ILE A 167 -0.60 -4.97 -1.44
C ILE A 167 -0.40 -4.87 -2.96
N GLU A 168 -1.13 -5.68 -3.74
CA GLU A 168 -1.13 -5.59 -5.21
C GLU A 168 -1.61 -4.23 -5.71
N LEU A 169 -2.69 -3.67 -5.12
CA LEU A 169 -3.20 -2.34 -5.47
C LEU A 169 -2.17 -1.25 -5.19
N VAL A 170 -1.57 -1.21 -3.99
CA VAL A 170 -0.51 -0.25 -3.64
C VAL A 170 0.71 -0.42 -4.55
N SER A 171 1.07 -1.65 -4.90
CA SER A 171 2.15 -1.90 -5.88
C SER A 171 1.80 -1.36 -7.27
N ARG A 172 0.53 -1.43 -7.71
CA ARG A 172 0.10 -0.85 -8.99
C ARG A 172 -0.02 0.67 -8.92
N GLU A 173 -0.42 1.25 -7.80
CA GLU A 173 -0.43 2.70 -7.58
C GLU A 173 1.00 3.27 -7.67
N THR A 174 1.98 2.66 -6.98
CA THR A 174 3.40 3.08 -7.10
C THR A 174 3.97 2.90 -8.52
N GLU A 175 3.54 1.87 -9.26
CA GLU A 175 3.89 1.71 -10.68
C GLU A 175 3.27 2.81 -11.55
N ILE A 176 2.00 3.19 -11.31
CA ILE A 176 1.31 4.29 -12.01
C ILE A 176 1.95 5.64 -11.67
N GLU A 177 2.31 5.90 -10.42
CA GLU A 177 3.03 7.11 -10.01
C GLU A 177 4.39 7.21 -10.70
N ARG A 178 5.16 6.11 -10.71
CA ARG A 178 6.44 6.05 -11.42
C ARG A 178 6.27 6.30 -12.92
N LEU A 179 5.33 5.62 -13.58
CA LEU A 179 5.05 5.83 -15.00
C LEU A 179 4.57 7.25 -15.29
N SER A 180 3.85 7.87 -14.35
CA SER A 180 3.43 9.28 -14.46
C SER A 180 4.62 10.23 -14.37
N ALA A 181 5.56 10.01 -13.44
CA ALA A 181 6.80 10.77 -13.35
C ALA A 181 7.71 10.55 -14.59
N ASP A 182 7.80 9.32 -15.11
CA ASP A 182 8.50 9.03 -16.37
C ASP A 182 7.84 9.76 -17.55
N ILE A 183 6.50 9.83 -17.60
CA ILE A 183 5.77 10.62 -18.61
C ILE A 183 6.03 12.13 -18.45
N GLU A 184 6.12 12.66 -17.23
CA GLU A 184 6.43 14.07 -16.98
C GLU A 184 7.87 14.44 -17.37
N THR A 185 8.85 13.60 -17.03
CA THR A 185 10.25 13.81 -17.46
C THR A 185 10.40 13.70 -18.97
N ILE A 186 9.74 12.76 -19.64
CA ILE A 186 9.69 12.67 -21.11
C ILE A 186 9.00 13.91 -21.71
N ARG A 187 7.93 14.43 -21.11
CA ARG A 187 7.26 15.67 -21.54
C ARG A 187 8.17 16.89 -21.37
N ALA A 188 8.92 16.98 -20.28
CA ALA A 188 9.91 18.03 -20.04
C ALA A 188 11.04 17.96 -21.08
N ALA A 189 11.70 16.80 -21.22
CA ALA A 189 12.73 16.57 -22.21
C ALA A 189 12.24 16.84 -23.65
N ARG A 190 10.97 16.51 -23.97
CA ARG A 190 10.37 16.88 -25.26
C ARG A 190 10.24 18.40 -25.41
N ARG A 191 9.77 19.14 -24.39
CA ARG A 191 9.67 20.61 -24.44
C ARG A 191 11.05 21.25 -24.61
N ASP A 192 12.05 20.75 -23.89
CA ASP A 192 13.43 21.24 -23.97
C ASP A 192 14.01 21.00 -25.36
N ASN A 193 13.86 19.78 -25.90
CA ASN A 193 14.23 19.45 -27.28
C ASN A 193 13.48 20.28 -28.31
N GLU A 194 12.18 20.54 -28.14
CA GLU A 194 11.39 21.39 -29.05
C GLU A 194 11.86 22.86 -28.96
N SER A 195 12.26 23.34 -27.78
CA SER A 195 12.86 24.66 -27.61
C SER A 195 14.26 24.76 -28.22
N ALA A 196 15.07 23.70 -28.11
CA ALA A 196 16.40 23.61 -28.68
C ALA A 196 16.32 23.52 -30.22
N LEU A 197 15.35 22.78 -30.76
CA LEU A 197 15.06 22.73 -32.19
C LEU A 197 14.65 24.11 -32.71
N ARG A 198 13.75 24.81 -32.02
CA ARG A 198 13.36 26.19 -32.41
C ARG A 198 14.54 27.16 -32.39
N LYS A 199 15.44 27.07 -31.39
CA LYS A 199 16.69 27.85 -31.35
C LYS A 199 17.60 27.48 -32.52
N ALA A 200 17.84 26.20 -32.77
CA ALA A 200 18.64 25.74 -33.90
C ALA A 200 18.04 26.15 -35.26
N GLU A 201 16.70 26.21 -35.39
CA GLU A 201 16.03 26.76 -36.57
C GLU A 201 16.22 28.27 -36.71
N THR A 202 16.14 29.06 -35.64
CA THR A 202 16.41 30.51 -35.69
C THR A 202 17.88 30.79 -35.99
N ASP A 203 18.80 30.03 -35.39
CA ASP A 203 20.24 30.16 -35.59
C ASP A 203 20.60 29.72 -37.02
N ALA A 204 19.99 28.66 -37.55
CA ALA A 204 20.16 28.25 -38.94
C ALA A 204 19.57 29.26 -39.94
N ARG A 205 18.47 29.95 -39.61
CA ARG A 205 17.97 31.08 -40.42
C ARG A 205 18.93 32.25 -40.38
N ALA A 206 19.39 32.68 -39.21
CA ALA A 206 20.36 33.76 -39.06
C ALA A 206 21.68 33.44 -39.77
N ALA A 207 22.17 32.20 -39.70
CA ALA A 207 23.35 31.74 -40.42
C ALA A 207 23.15 31.72 -41.95
N ARG A 208 21.96 31.34 -42.45
CA ARG A 208 21.62 31.41 -43.88
C ARG A 208 21.51 32.85 -44.37
N GLU A 209 20.91 33.74 -43.59
CA GLU A 209 20.83 35.17 -43.90
C GLU A 209 22.23 35.80 -43.89
N ALA A 210 23.06 35.51 -42.88
CA ALA A 210 24.46 35.92 -42.85
C ALA A 210 25.24 35.41 -44.07
N LEU A 211 25.09 34.14 -44.43
CA LEU A 211 25.70 33.55 -45.63
C LEU A 211 25.24 34.24 -46.91
N ASP A 212 23.95 34.54 -47.07
CA ASP A 212 23.44 35.32 -48.21
C ASP A 212 24.01 36.75 -48.22
N THR A 213 24.19 37.40 -47.06
CA THR A 213 24.89 38.70 -47.03
C THR A 213 26.37 38.61 -47.39
N GLU A 214 27.08 37.53 -47.01
CA GLU A 214 28.47 37.31 -47.42
C GLU A 214 28.59 36.92 -48.89
N LEU A 215 27.69 36.10 -49.43
CA LEU A 215 27.61 35.83 -50.87
C LEU A 215 27.34 37.12 -51.65
N ARG A 216 26.38 37.95 -51.23
CA ARG A 216 26.14 39.28 -51.82
C ARG A 216 27.32 40.24 -51.66
N LYS A 217 28.19 40.06 -50.66
CA LYS A 217 29.46 40.79 -50.54
C LYS A 217 30.50 40.22 -51.52
N SER A 218 30.62 38.90 -51.63
CA SER A 218 31.47 38.19 -52.59
C SER A 218 31.14 38.61 -54.02
N ASP A 219 29.87 38.50 -54.43
CA ASP A 219 29.33 39.02 -55.70
C ASP A 219 29.73 40.48 -55.95
N LYS A 220 29.65 41.34 -54.93
CA LYS A 220 30.03 42.76 -55.05
C LYS A 220 31.55 42.94 -55.17
N THR A 221 32.36 42.09 -54.54
CA THR A 221 33.81 42.11 -54.68
C THR A 221 34.27 41.48 -55.99
N GLU A 222 33.64 40.41 -56.45
CA GLU A 222 33.86 39.78 -57.76
C GLU A 222 33.50 40.76 -58.88
N ARG A 223 32.31 41.39 -58.85
CA ARG A 223 31.96 42.45 -59.81
C ARG A 223 32.87 43.68 -59.74
N LYS A 224 33.51 43.96 -58.59
CA LYS A 224 34.57 44.99 -58.51
C LYS A 224 35.87 44.47 -59.14
N LEU A 225 36.21 43.21 -58.95
CA LEU A 225 37.35 42.53 -59.56
C LEU A 225 37.21 42.47 -61.08
N GLU A 226 36.07 42.05 -61.60
CA GLU A 226 35.72 42.08 -63.03
C GLU A 226 35.82 43.50 -63.59
N ARG A 227 35.30 44.52 -62.90
CA ARG A 227 35.45 45.93 -63.32
C ARG A 227 36.91 46.37 -63.30
N LEU A 228 37.69 45.99 -62.29
CA LEU A 228 39.11 46.32 -62.22
C LEU A 228 39.89 45.61 -63.34
N MET A 229 39.63 44.33 -63.59
CA MET A 229 40.15 43.55 -64.71
C MET A 229 39.76 44.16 -66.05
N ALA A 230 38.51 44.59 -66.24
CA ALA A 230 38.07 45.31 -67.43
C ALA A 230 38.79 46.66 -67.57
N THR A 231 39.00 47.41 -66.47
CA THR A 231 39.80 48.65 -66.53
C THR A 231 41.29 48.41 -66.75
N LEU A 232 41.84 47.26 -66.33
CA LEU A 232 43.21 46.85 -66.64
C LEU A 232 43.31 46.47 -68.11
N SER A 233 42.39 45.65 -68.64
CA SER A 233 42.29 45.34 -70.06
C SER A 233 42.14 46.60 -70.91
N ASP A 234 41.27 47.56 -70.53
CA ASP A 234 41.14 48.88 -71.16
C ASP A 234 42.44 49.72 -71.12
N ARG A 235 43.32 49.48 -70.14
CA ARG A 235 44.61 50.17 -69.98
C ARG A 235 45.69 49.46 -70.78
N GLU A 236 45.69 48.14 -70.79
CA GLU A 236 46.50 47.29 -71.67
C GLU A 236 46.18 47.63 -73.13
N ASP A 237 44.91 47.65 -73.53
CA ASP A 237 44.44 48.10 -74.86
C ASP A 237 44.91 49.52 -75.23
N LYS A 238 44.96 50.43 -74.25
CA LYS A 238 45.47 51.81 -74.45
C LYS A 238 46.99 51.85 -74.54
N LEU A 239 47.71 50.98 -73.82
CA LEU A 239 49.15 50.79 -73.96
C LEU A 239 49.47 50.16 -75.31
N ASP A 240 48.77 49.11 -75.71
CA ASP A 240 48.86 48.45 -77.01
C ASP A 240 48.65 49.43 -78.19
N ARG A 241 47.63 50.30 -78.08
CA ARG A 241 47.40 51.39 -79.05
C ARG A 241 48.55 52.40 -79.05
N ARG A 242 49.07 52.77 -77.88
CA ARG A 242 50.24 53.67 -77.75
C ARG A 242 51.53 53.05 -78.28
N GLU A 243 51.73 51.75 -78.13
CA GLU A 243 52.85 51.01 -78.71
C GLU A 243 52.72 50.92 -80.23
N LYS A 244 51.51 50.72 -80.76
CA LYS A 244 51.22 50.78 -82.20
C LYS A 244 51.40 52.20 -82.78
N GLU A 245 51.06 53.25 -82.03
CA GLU A 245 51.37 54.65 -82.38
C GLU A 245 52.89 54.91 -82.36
N LEU A 246 53.61 54.43 -81.35
CA LEU A 246 55.08 54.52 -81.27
C LEU A 246 55.79 53.71 -82.37
N ALA A 247 55.21 52.59 -82.81
CA ALA A 247 55.71 51.82 -83.94
C ALA A 247 55.59 52.61 -85.26
N ARG A 248 54.42 53.24 -85.52
CA ARG A 248 54.22 54.11 -86.69
C ARG A 248 55.15 55.32 -86.68
N LEU A 249 55.29 56.00 -85.54
CA LEU A 249 56.21 57.13 -85.39
C LEU A 249 57.69 56.74 -85.61
N ARG A 250 58.07 55.49 -85.34
CA ARG A 250 59.40 54.95 -85.67
C ARG A 250 59.57 54.63 -87.17
N GLU A 251 58.48 54.31 -87.87
CA GLU A 251 58.47 54.06 -89.31
C GLU A 251 58.53 55.37 -90.11
N ASP A 252 57.78 56.39 -89.70
CA ASP A 252 57.86 57.75 -90.26
C ASP A 252 59.27 58.37 -90.08
N LEU A 253 59.89 58.16 -88.90
CA LEU A 253 61.29 58.55 -88.64
C LEU A 253 62.32 57.79 -89.48
N LYS A 254 61.96 56.64 -90.08
CA LYS A 254 62.82 55.87 -90.98
C LYS A 254 62.72 56.37 -92.42
N ALA A 255 61.53 56.77 -92.87
CA ALA A 255 61.31 57.34 -94.19
C ALA A 255 61.95 58.74 -94.36
N LEU A 256 61.95 59.57 -93.31
CA LEU A 256 62.58 60.90 -93.34
C LEU A 256 64.13 60.85 -93.31
N ARG A 257 64.71 59.68 -93.04
CA ARG A 257 66.16 59.51 -92.84
C ARG A 257 66.92 59.17 -94.13
N SER A 258 66.25 58.61 -95.14
CA SER A 258 66.84 58.24 -96.44
C SER A 258 67.00 59.42 -97.43
N THR A 259 66.49 60.60 -97.11
CA THR A 259 66.60 61.82 -97.93
C THR A 259 67.63 62.83 -97.40
N SER A 260 68.25 62.58 -96.24
CA SER A 260 69.10 63.56 -95.54
C SER A 260 70.62 63.39 -95.78
N ASP A 261 71.09 62.25 -96.31
CA ASP A 261 72.52 61.97 -96.49
C ASP A 261 73.14 62.63 -97.74
N ALA A 262 72.34 63.34 -98.55
CA ALA A 262 72.82 64.13 -99.68
C ALA A 262 73.18 65.58 -99.33
N SER A 263 72.77 66.09 -98.15
CA SER A 263 72.93 67.52 -97.78
C SER A 263 74.03 67.80 -96.74
N SER A 264 74.68 66.77 -96.19
CA SER A 264 75.71 66.91 -95.15
C SER A 264 77.14 67.18 -95.66
N ARG A 265 77.32 67.37 -96.98
CA ARG A 265 78.62 67.75 -97.59
C ARG A 265 78.68 69.22 -98.07
N ALA A 266 77.61 69.99 -97.90
CA ALA A 266 77.53 71.39 -98.33
C ALA A 266 77.78 72.41 -97.19
N ALA A 267 77.75 71.98 -95.93
CA ALA A 267 77.82 72.87 -94.77
C ALA A 267 79.23 73.35 -94.39
N THR A 268 80.29 72.67 -94.85
CA THR A 268 81.70 73.00 -94.50
C THR A 268 82.39 73.95 -95.47
N ALA A 269 81.69 74.42 -96.51
CA ALA A 269 82.20 75.44 -97.44
C ALA A 269 81.73 76.86 -97.07
N ALA A 270 80.51 76.99 -96.53
CA ALA A 270 79.90 78.28 -96.20
C ALA A 270 80.56 79.02 -95.01
N GLU A 271 81.40 78.34 -94.21
CA GLU A 271 82.17 78.97 -93.14
C GLU A 271 83.45 79.68 -93.63
N GLN A 272 83.93 79.41 -94.86
CA GLN A 272 85.13 80.06 -95.40
C GLN A 272 84.83 81.41 -96.08
N ASP A 273 83.61 81.63 -96.58
CA ASP A 273 83.22 82.90 -97.20
C ASP A 273 82.87 83.99 -96.17
N LYS A 274 82.51 83.60 -94.94
CA LYS A 274 82.25 84.55 -93.85
C LYS A 274 83.52 85.31 -93.43
N LEU A 275 84.66 84.62 -93.38
CA LEU A 275 85.97 85.21 -93.05
C LEU A 275 86.58 86.03 -94.20
N ARG A 276 86.12 85.86 -95.45
CA ARG A 276 86.47 86.77 -96.56
C ARG A 276 85.71 88.10 -96.47
N LEU A 277 84.40 88.03 -96.24
CA LEU A 277 83.55 89.23 -96.19
C LEU A 277 83.83 90.13 -94.97
N GLU A 278 84.37 89.58 -93.87
CA GLU A 278 84.86 90.36 -92.73
C GLU A 278 86.20 91.10 -93.04
N GLY A 279 86.96 90.66 -94.06
CA GLY A 279 88.14 91.39 -94.57
C GLY A 279 87.77 92.56 -95.48
N ASP A 280 86.77 92.37 -96.35
CA ASP A 280 86.33 93.40 -97.30
C ASP A 280 85.55 94.55 -96.60
N LEU A 281 84.88 94.26 -95.49
CA LEU A 281 84.20 95.27 -94.64
C LEU A 281 85.16 96.27 -93.99
N ALA A 282 86.42 95.88 -93.72
CA ALA A 282 87.44 96.79 -93.19
C ALA A 282 88.09 97.67 -94.29
N ALA A 283 88.13 97.20 -95.54
CA ALA A 283 88.62 97.98 -96.68
C ALA A 283 87.58 99.01 -97.15
N MET A 284 86.30 98.66 -97.14
CA MET A 284 85.22 99.54 -97.58
C MET A 284 84.96 100.72 -96.61
N ALA A 285 85.30 100.55 -95.33
CA ALA A 285 85.28 101.62 -94.33
C ALA A 285 86.27 102.78 -94.62
N LEU A 286 87.26 102.58 -95.51
CA LEU A 286 88.18 103.64 -95.96
C LEU A 286 87.83 104.22 -97.34
N GLN A 287 86.83 103.66 -98.05
CA GLN A 287 86.27 104.23 -99.28
C GLN A 287 84.91 104.92 -99.06
N MET A 288 84.25 104.67 -97.92
CA MET A 288 83.04 105.37 -97.47
C MET A 288 83.28 106.84 -97.03
N GLN A 289 84.47 107.40 -97.28
CA GLN A 289 84.74 108.84 -97.21
C GLN A 289 84.71 109.53 -98.59
N THR A 290 84.63 108.78 -99.71
CA THR A 290 84.73 109.36 -101.07
C THR A 290 83.49 109.21 -101.97
N LEU A 291 82.43 108.50 -101.55
CA LEU A 291 81.18 108.43 -102.32
C LEU A 291 79.93 108.66 -101.43
N LEU A 292 79.78 109.91 -101.01
CA LEU A 292 78.53 110.48 -100.50
C LEU A 292 77.59 110.80 -101.68
N GLU A 293 76.92 109.78 -102.26
CA GLU A 293 75.86 110.00 -103.26
C GLU A 293 74.87 108.79 -103.40
N GLY A 294 73.74 108.81 -102.67
CA GLY A 294 72.48 108.13 -103.11
C GLY A 294 71.70 107.12 -102.21
N ALA A 295 70.49 107.52 -101.75
CA ALA A 295 69.25 106.70 -101.53
C ALA A 295 68.94 105.91 -100.20
N THR A 296 68.04 104.90 -100.28
CA THR A 296 67.02 104.49 -99.24
C THR A 296 66.52 103.02 -99.41
N GLY A 297 65.77 102.32 -98.51
CA GLY A 297 65.22 102.61 -97.16
C GLY A 297 63.95 101.76 -96.79
N HIS A 298 63.50 101.81 -95.51
CA HIS A 298 62.19 101.34 -94.93
C HIS A 298 61.86 99.83 -94.66
N GLU A 299 62.70 99.11 -93.91
CA GLU A 299 62.41 97.73 -93.41
C GLU A 299 61.75 97.66 -91.99
N MET A 300 61.36 98.80 -91.40
CA MET A 300 61.21 98.98 -89.95
C MET A 300 59.97 98.31 -89.30
N GLU A 301 58.94 97.95 -90.06
CA GLU A 301 57.59 97.72 -89.50
C GLU A 301 57.35 96.31 -88.91
N LYS A 302 58.15 95.29 -89.27
CA LYS A 302 57.89 93.89 -88.90
C LYS A 302 58.22 93.50 -87.44
N ALA A 303 59.00 94.30 -86.71
CA ALA A 303 59.56 93.89 -85.41
C ALA A 303 58.57 93.94 -84.22
N VAL A 304 57.48 94.71 -84.32
CA VAL A 304 56.67 95.11 -83.15
C VAL A 304 55.59 94.09 -82.75
N SER A 305 55.17 93.19 -83.64
CA SER A 305 54.02 92.30 -83.41
C SER A 305 54.30 91.13 -82.46
N LEU A 306 55.51 90.55 -82.51
CA LEU A 306 55.84 89.28 -81.82
C LEU A 306 55.88 89.37 -80.28
N LEU A 307 56.11 90.55 -79.71
CA LEU A 307 56.22 90.74 -78.26
C LEU A 307 54.88 90.64 -77.51
N LYS A 308 53.74 90.84 -78.20
CA LYS A 308 52.44 91.02 -77.55
C LYS A 308 51.74 89.72 -77.14
N ASP A 309 52.07 88.60 -77.77
CA ASP A 309 51.36 87.33 -77.56
C ASP A 309 51.89 86.48 -76.38
N ASN A 310 53.15 86.64 -76.01
CA ASN A 310 53.74 85.86 -74.91
C ASN A 310 53.15 86.21 -73.53
N GLY A 311 52.75 87.46 -73.30
CA GLY A 311 52.20 87.90 -72.01
C GLY A 311 50.90 87.18 -71.59
N LYS A 312 50.05 86.80 -72.55
CA LYS A 312 48.73 86.20 -72.27
C LYS A 312 48.78 84.76 -71.74
N ARG A 313 49.90 84.06 -71.89
CA ARG A 313 50.02 82.64 -71.50
C ARG A 313 50.23 82.43 -70.00
N VAL A 314 50.88 83.37 -69.32
CA VAL A 314 51.29 83.22 -67.91
C VAL A 314 50.11 83.39 -66.93
N GLU A 315 49.21 84.34 -67.20
CA GLU A 315 48.10 84.67 -66.29
C GLU A 315 47.11 83.50 -66.08
N LYS A 316 46.98 82.62 -67.07
CA LYS A 316 46.03 81.50 -67.02
C LYS A 316 46.41 80.44 -65.98
N ALA A 317 47.70 80.16 -65.82
CA ALA A 317 48.19 79.08 -64.95
C ALA A 317 47.98 79.35 -63.45
N LEU A 318 47.96 80.62 -63.03
CA LEU A 318 47.86 80.99 -61.61
C LEU A 318 46.46 80.71 -61.03
N LYS A 319 45.42 80.86 -61.85
CA LYS A 319 44.00 80.75 -61.41
C LYS A 319 43.56 79.31 -61.12
N ASP A 320 44.19 78.32 -61.76
CA ASP A 320 43.84 76.91 -61.57
C ASP A 320 44.35 76.37 -60.21
N ALA A 321 45.55 76.76 -59.79
CA ALA A 321 46.18 76.32 -58.54
C ALA A 321 45.41 76.75 -57.27
N GLU A 322 44.78 77.93 -57.27
CA GLU A 322 43.99 78.41 -56.12
C GLU A 322 42.67 77.64 -55.92
N LYS A 323 42.19 76.92 -56.94
CA LYS A 323 40.92 76.20 -56.88
C LYS A 323 41.06 74.88 -56.11
N GLU A 324 42.17 74.18 -56.32
CA GLU A 324 42.48 72.89 -55.71
C GLU A 324 42.69 73.01 -54.19
N ASN A 325 43.43 74.04 -53.74
CA ASN A 325 43.76 74.28 -52.34
C ASN A 325 42.52 74.55 -51.44
N ARG A 326 41.40 75.00 -52.04
CA ARG A 326 40.11 75.17 -51.35
C ARG A 326 39.30 73.88 -51.18
N GLY A 327 39.59 72.84 -51.97
CA GLY A 327 38.96 71.52 -51.83
C GLY A 327 39.43 70.82 -50.56
N LEU A 328 40.76 70.64 -50.45
CA LEU A 328 41.42 69.88 -49.37
C LEU A 328 41.07 70.35 -47.94
N LYS A 329 40.78 71.65 -47.76
CA LYS A 329 40.35 72.22 -46.45
C LYS A 329 38.94 71.83 -46.02
N ARG A 330 38.08 71.30 -46.91
CA ARG A 330 36.73 70.86 -46.57
C ARG A 330 36.70 69.43 -46.04
N ASP A 331 37.47 68.54 -46.67
CA ASP A 331 37.48 67.12 -46.35
C ASP A 331 38.02 66.87 -44.93
N LEU A 332 39.06 67.60 -44.52
CA LEU A 332 39.65 67.50 -43.18
C LEU A 332 38.63 67.76 -42.05
N LYS A 333 37.73 68.74 -42.23
CA LYS A 333 36.70 69.10 -41.25
C LYS A 333 35.52 68.12 -41.18
N ALA A 334 35.34 67.28 -42.18
CA ALA A 334 34.33 66.21 -42.13
C ALA A 334 34.82 65.06 -41.23
N GLN A 335 36.11 64.72 -41.32
CA GLN A 335 36.72 63.59 -40.63
C GLN A 335 36.82 63.79 -39.10
N GLU A 336 37.02 65.02 -38.63
CA GLU A 336 37.10 65.33 -37.19
C GLU A 336 35.77 65.15 -36.45
N ARG A 337 34.63 65.34 -37.13
CA ARG A 337 33.30 65.24 -36.50
C ARG A 337 32.89 63.80 -36.25
N ALA A 338 33.04 62.93 -37.25
CA ALA A 338 32.68 61.51 -37.15
C ALA A 338 33.40 60.78 -36.00
N ARG A 339 34.61 61.21 -35.64
CA ARG A 339 35.39 60.59 -34.55
C ARG A 339 34.85 60.91 -33.14
N ASN A 340 34.16 62.04 -32.96
CA ASN A 340 33.68 62.43 -31.64
C ASN A 340 32.34 61.76 -31.28
N ASP A 341 31.44 61.61 -32.26
CA ASP A 341 30.11 61.01 -32.03
C ASP A 341 30.21 59.54 -31.57
N ASP A 342 31.12 58.74 -32.17
CA ASP A 342 31.41 57.35 -31.78
C ASP A 342 31.86 57.20 -30.31
N TRP A 343 32.50 58.22 -29.73
CA TRP A 343 33.06 58.17 -28.38
C TRP A 343 32.02 58.40 -27.28
N ASP A 344 31.02 59.23 -27.55
CA ASP A 344 29.96 59.53 -26.58
C ASP A 344 28.96 58.37 -26.43
N ASP A 345 28.68 57.62 -27.50
CA ASP A 345 27.80 56.44 -27.41
C ASP A 345 28.47 55.26 -26.66
N GLN A 346 29.78 55.06 -26.80
CA GLN A 346 30.51 54.06 -26.01
C GLN A 346 30.47 54.34 -24.51
N LYS A 347 30.47 55.63 -24.11
CA LYS A 347 30.34 56.03 -22.70
C LYS A 347 28.95 55.74 -22.14
N ARG A 348 27.89 56.00 -22.91
CA ARG A 348 26.50 55.74 -22.49
C ARG A 348 26.26 54.25 -22.22
N GLN A 349 26.74 53.38 -23.11
CA GLN A 349 26.60 51.93 -22.95
C GLN A 349 27.36 51.42 -21.71
N ASN A 350 28.56 51.94 -21.44
CA ASN A 350 29.32 51.62 -20.22
C ASN A 350 28.62 52.05 -18.93
N ALA A 351 27.88 53.16 -18.94
CA ALA A 351 27.13 53.63 -17.78
C ALA A 351 25.96 52.68 -17.45
N LEU A 352 25.18 52.28 -18.46
CA LEU A 352 24.05 51.35 -18.31
C LEU A 352 24.51 49.96 -17.82
N LEU A 353 25.62 49.45 -18.34
CA LEU A 353 26.18 48.16 -17.88
C LEU A 353 26.61 48.22 -16.41
N ARG A 354 27.17 49.34 -15.95
CA ARG A 354 27.55 49.55 -14.54
C ARG A 354 26.34 49.63 -13.62
N GLU A 355 25.22 50.19 -14.09
CA GLU A 355 23.96 50.22 -13.33
C GLU A 355 23.41 48.79 -13.13
N GLN A 356 23.27 48.03 -14.22
CA GLN A 356 22.78 46.64 -14.19
C GLN A 356 23.62 45.72 -13.31
N ILE A 357 24.95 45.84 -13.34
CA ILE A 357 25.85 45.06 -12.49
C ILE A 357 25.64 45.40 -11.00
N ASN A 358 25.43 46.68 -10.66
CA ASN A 358 25.19 47.09 -9.28
C ASN A 358 23.83 46.61 -8.75
N ASP A 359 22.80 46.58 -9.59
CA ASP A 359 21.47 46.10 -9.19
C ASP A 359 21.47 44.57 -8.99
N LEU A 360 22.10 43.82 -9.90
CA LEU A 360 22.27 42.37 -9.75
C LEU A 360 23.10 42.02 -8.51
N ALA A 361 24.18 42.77 -8.24
CA ALA A 361 24.98 42.60 -7.03
C ALA A 361 24.16 42.87 -5.76
N ALA A 362 23.27 43.87 -5.77
CA ALA A 362 22.41 44.16 -4.63
C ALA A 362 21.40 43.02 -4.36
N GLU A 363 20.83 42.43 -5.42
CA GLU A 363 19.90 41.31 -5.30
C GLU A 363 20.58 40.02 -4.80
N VAL A 364 21.81 39.73 -5.25
CA VAL A 364 22.61 38.60 -4.76
C VAL A 364 23.00 38.79 -3.28
N VAL A 365 23.40 39.99 -2.87
CA VAL A 365 23.71 40.30 -1.45
C VAL A 365 22.46 40.21 -0.57
N ARG A 366 21.28 40.61 -1.07
CA ARG A 366 20.01 40.37 -0.35
C ARG A 366 19.72 38.87 -0.20
N LEU A 367 19.86 38.09 -1.28
CA LEU A 367 19.54 36.66 -1.28
C LEU A 367 20.47 35.88 -0.33
N THR A 368 21.77 36.17 -0.36
CA THR A 368 22.75 35.57 0.57
C THR A 368 22.47 35.95 2.02
N ALA A 369 22.17 37.22 2.33
CA ALA A 369 21.75 37.63 3.67
C ALA A 369 20.49 36.88 4.15
N THR A 370 19.50 36.65 3.28
CA THR A 370 18.30 35.85 3.65
C THR A 370 18.59 34.37 3.85
N LEU A 371 19.59 33.80 3.17
CA LEU A 371 19.99 32.38 3.30
C LEU A 371 20.88 32.12 4.53
N GLU A 372 21.76 33.06 4.88
CA GLU A 372 22.63 32.97 6.06
C GLU A 372 21.89 33.28 7.38
N GLY A 373 20.75 33.95 7.32
CA GLY A 373 19.91 34.25 8.48
C GLY A 373 20.47 35.34 9.41
N PRO A 374 19.88 35.52 10.62
CA PRO A 374 20.10 36.71 11.45
C PRO A 374 21.51 36.83 12.07
N GLN A 375 22.40 35.86 11.86
CA GLN A 375 23.82 35.94 12.28
C GLN A 375 24.78 36.24 11.11
N SER A 376 24.27 36.53 9.90
CA SER A 376 25.12 36.88 8.75
C SER A 376 26.00 38.13 9.02
N PRO A 377 27.30 38.08 8.71
CA PRO A 377 28.17 39.26 8.79
C PRO A 377 27.76 40.37 7.81
N ILE A 378 26.95 40.07 6.80
CA ILE A 378 26.42 41.04 5.83
C ILE A 378 25.56 42.09 6.54
N HIS A 379 24.81 41.72 7.58
CA HIS A 379 24.03 42.69 8.36
C HIS A 379 24.91 43.69 9.13
N ALA A 380 26.09 43.27 9.60
CA ALA A 380 27.05 44.17 10.23
C ALA A 380 27.74 45.09 9.20
N ALA A 381 27.98 44.61 7.97
CA ALA A 381 28.55 45.40 6.88
C ALA A 381 27.56 46.42 6.27
N LEU A 382 26.25 46.16 6.38
CA LEU A 382 25.17 47.07 5.96
C LEU A 382 24.75 48.07 7.05
N ALA A 383 25.25 47.92 8.28
CA ALA A 383 25.02 48.89 9.35
C ALA A 383 25.60 50.26 8.95
N PRO A 384 24.92 51.38 9.29
CA PRO A 384 25.35 52.69 8.85
C PRO A 384 26.68 53.09 9.51
N ALA A 385 27.77 53.02 8.74
CA ALA A 385 29.01 53.70 9.08
C ALA A 385 28.76 55.22 9.14
N ALA A 386 29.38 55.89 10.11
CA ALA A 386 29.24 57.34 10.28
C ALA A 386 29.70 58.08 9.01
N ALA A 387 28.91 59.05 8.57
CA ALA A 387 29.13 59.73 7.30
C ALA A 387 30.28 60.75 7.38
N ASP A 388 31.27 60.63 6.49
CA ASP A 388 32.24 61.70 6.22
C ASP A 388 31.59 62.81 5.36
N PRO A 389 31.54 64.06 5.82
CA PRO A 389 30.71 65.10 5.20
C PRO A 389 31.47 65.90 4.11
N SER A 390 31.95 65.24 3.05
CA SER A 390 32.69 65.93 1.98
C SER A 390 32.53 65.40 0.55
N THR A 391 31.31 65.28 0.05
CA THR A 391 30.98 65.33 -1.40
C THR A 391 29.50 65.65 -1.64
N ALA A 392 29.09 66.90 -1.36
CA ALA A 392 27.76 67.40 -1.67
C ALA A 392 27.77 68.27 -2.96
N SER A 393 27.85 67.64 -4.12
CA SER A 393 27.60 68.31 -5.41
C SER A 393 27.19 67.31 -6.50
N ASP A 394 25.96 67.47 -6.99
CA ASP A 394 25.34 66.88 -8.19
C ASP A 394 25.42 65.36 -8.43
N GLY A 395 24.25 64.73 -8.61
CA GLY A 395 24.13 63.32 -8.99
C GLY A 395 24.51 62.35 -7.87
N ARG A 396 23.63 62.16 -6.89
CA ARG A 396 23.79 61.20 -5.78
C ARG A 396 23.86 59.76 -6.32
N VAL A 397 25.06 59.28 -6.63
CA VAL A 397 25.30 57.89 -7.06
C VAL A 397 24.87 56.96 -5.93
N ILE A 398 23.73 56.30 -6.12
CA ILE A 398 23.13 55.40 -5.12
C ILE A 398 24.12 54.25 -4.88
N SER A 399 24.68 54.18 -3.66
CA SER A 399 25.68 53.17 -3.30
C SER A 399 25.06 51.77 -3.29
N LEU A 400 25.91 50.75 -3.43
CA LEU A 400 25.46 49.36 -3.36
C LEU A 400 24.76 49.07 -2.01
N ALA A 401 25.29 49.60 -0.91
CA ALA A 401 24.72 49.45 0.43
C ALA A 401 23.37 50.19 0.60
N ASP A 402 23.11 51.27 -0.13
CA ASP A 402 21.79 51.92 -0.15
C ASP A 402 20.77 51.07 -0.93
N ARG A 403 21.16 50.49 -2.07
CA ARG A 403 20.27 49.60 -2.86
C ARG A 403 19.90 48.34 -2.10
N VAL A 404 20.87 47.69 -1.45
CA VAL A 404 20.60 46.49 -0.65
C VAL A 404 19.64 46.81 0.51
N ARG A 405 19.78 47.96 1.19
CA ARG A 405 18.85 48.39 2.24
C ARG A 405 17.45 48.64 1.67
N ALA A 406 17.31 49.42 0.59
CA ALA A 406 16.02 49.66 -0.06
C ALA A 406 15.33 48.34 -0.50
N LEU A 407 16.09 47.35 -0.98
CA LEU A 407 15.57 46.03 -1.36
C LEU A 407 15.24 45.12 -0.16
N GLN A 408 15.82 45.36 1.03
CA GLN A 408 15.46 44.68 2.29
C GLN A 408 14.21 45.33 2.91
N ASP A 409 14.11 46.65 2.91
CA ASP A 409 12.96 47.39 3.43
C ASP A 409 11.71 47.10 2.59
N ALA A 410 11.80 47.16 1.26
CA ALA A 410 10.71 46.77 0.35
C ALA A 410 10.36 45.26 0.38
N ALA A 411 11.22 44.41 0.96
CA ALA A 411 10.91 43.00 1.22
C ALA A 411 10.20 42.81 2.58
N ARG A 412 10.52 43.64 3.58
CA ARG A 412 9.81 43.69 4.88
C ARG A 412 8.39 44.23 4.72
N GLU A 413 8.22 45.33 3.98
CA GLU A 413 6.90 45.91 3.62
C GLU A 413 5.98 44.96 2.83
N ARG A 414 6.50 43.83 2.34
CA ARG A 414 5.73 42.78 1.65
C ARG A 414 5.50 41.51 2.50
N ALA A 415 6.07 41.46 3.69
CA ALA A 415 6.00 40.35 4.62
C ALA A 415 5.19 40.68 5.90
N GLU A 416 4.99 41.98 6.18
CA GLU A 416 3.96 42.53 7.07
C GLU A 416 2.61 42.68 6.34
#